data_AF-A0AAU5R5P0-F1
#
_entry.id   AF-A0AAU5R5P0-F1
#
_cell.length_a   1.000
_cell.length_b   1.000
_cell.length_c   1.000
_cell.angle_alpha   90.00
_cell.angle_beta   90.00
_cell.angle_gamma   90.00
#
_symmetry.space_group_name_H-M   'P 1'
#
loop_
_entity.id
_entity.type
_entity.pdbx_description
1 polymer ?
#
loop_
_entity_poly.entity_id
_entity_poly.type
_entity_poly.pdbx_seq_one_letter_code
_entity_poly.pdbx_strand_id
1 'polypeptide(L)'
;MSGKYPRDLLERTAASATSLVDVLRRLGAPLGSRSCRYVRDRLKHYDIDTSHFVKESLPDREHRSYPKEVLAEAAAHSHSIREMFEYMGLPPSDSPYSYIRGRLDRLGIDTSHFTSGRRHGAPSTPRRQLTTAVVESQSLAGVLKTLGQVDNGGTRARLKRDIEAYGLSTDHFSGQGHAAGARSPYRKTAAEILLRLESGASRTPTAHLRRALDDVRLPHTCAICGTGDTWRGNRLVLEIDHINGDRLDNRLNNLRYLCPSCHSQTATFANRSR
;
A
#
# COMPACT_ATOMS: atom_id res chain seq x y z
N MET A 1 -0.44 -14.21 -26.47
CA MET A 1 -1.58 -14.12 -25.53
C MET A 1 -2.80 -13.60 -26.28
N SER A 2 -3.76 -14.47 -26.60
CA SER A 2 -4.98 -14.06 -27.29
C SER A 2 -5.81 -13.19 -26.36
N GLY A 3 -5.97 -11.90 -26.68
CA GLY A 3 -6.85 -11.02 -25.94
C GLY A 3 -8.31 -11.43 -26.13
N LYS A 4 -9.20 -11.03 -25.20
CA LYS A 4 -10.64 -11.32 -25.25
C LYS A 4 -11.30 -11.02 -26.61
N TYR A 5 -10.74 -10.07 -27.36
CA TYR A 5 -11.14 -9.76 -28.73
C TYR A 5 -9.89 -9.82 -29.64
N PRO A 6 -9.85 -10.73 -30.63
CA PRO A 6 -8.75 -10.80 -31.59
C PRO A 6 -8.77 -9.61 -32.57
N ARG A 7 -7.63 -9.34 -33.23
CA ARG A 7 -7.45 -8.21 -34.15
C ARG A 7 -8.52 -8.18 -35.24
N ASP A 8 -8.68 -9.28 -35.97
CA ASP A 8 -9.59 -9.35 -37.13
C ASP A 8 -11.05 -9.07 -36.76
N LEU A 9 -11.45 -9.46 -35.54
CA LEU A 9 -12.79 -9.16 -35.04
C LEU A 9 -12.94 -7.66 -34.78
N LEU A 10 -11.97 -7.05 -34.09
CA LEU A 10 -12.01 -5.62 -33.79
C LEU A 10 -11.93 -4.75 -35.06
N GLU A 11 -11.15 -5.15 -36.05
CA GLU A 11 -10.99 -4.44 -37.32
C GLU A 11 -12.30 -4.40 -38.12
N ARG A 12 -12.95 -5.56 -38.32
CA ARG A 12 -14.27 -5.61 -38.99
C ARG A 12 -15.35 -4.84 -38.22
N THR A 13 -15.31 -4.92 -36.90
CA THR A 13 -16.30 -4.25 -36.06
C THR A 13 -16.09 -2.74 -36.03
N ALA A 14 -14.83 -2.27 -35.97
CA ALA A 14 -14.49 -0.84 -35.99
C ALA A 14 -14.76 -0.20 -37.35
N ALA A 15 -14.48 -0.88 -38.46
CA ALA A 15 -14.74 -0.37 -39.81
C ALA A 15 -16.23 -0.06 -40.06
N SER A 16 -17.12 -0.79 -39.39
CA SER A 16 -18.57 -0.63 -39.54
C SER A 16 -19.24 0.13 -38.39
N ALA A 17 -18.50 0.46 -37.33
CA ALA A 17 -19.02 1.18 -36.17
C ALA A 17 -18.83 2.69 -36.32
N THR A 18 -19.77 3.45 -35.77
CA THR A 18 -19.73 4.92 -35.77
C THR A 18 -19.14 5.49 -34.49
N SER A 19 -19.04 4.70 -33.43
CA SER A 19 -18.52 5.13 -32.13
C SER A 19 -17.93 3.96 -31.36
N LEU A 20 -17.16 4.28 -30.30
CA LEU A 20 -16.67 3.25 -29.37
C LEU A 20 -17.81 2.53 -28.63
N VAL A 21 -18.94 3.19 -28.39
CA VAL A 21 -20.12 2.57 -27.75
C VAL A 21 -20.78 1.61 -28.74
N ASP A 22 -20.85 1.97 -30.02
CA ASP A 22 -21.38 1.09 -31.07
C ASP A 22 -20.51 -0.16 -31.27
N VAL A 23 -19.18 -0.01 -31.21
CA VAL A 23 -18.26 -1.18 -31.17
C VAL A 23 -18.62 -2.11 -30.01
N LEU A 24 -18.88 -1.59 -28.81
CA LEU A 24 -19.27 -2.44 -27.68
C LEU A 24 -20.61 -3.15 -27.92
N ARG A 25 -21.61 -2.47 -28.49
CA ARG A 25 -22.90 -3.10 -28.85
C ARG A 25 -22.70 -4.27 -29.81
N ARG A 26 -21.96 -4.04 -30.88
CA ARG A 26 -21.68 -5.04 -31.93
C ARG A 26 -20.88 -6.23 -31.41
N LEU A 27 -19.99 -6.00 -30.44
CA LEU A 27 -19.24 -7.06 -29.75
C LEU A 27 -20.04 -7.80 -28.68
N GLY A 28 -21.30 -7.40 -28.40
CA GLY A 28 -22.08 -7.91 -27.27
C GLY A 28 -21.41 -7.65 -25.92
N ALA A 29 -20.58 -6.61 -25.83
CA ALA A 29 -19.81 -6.28 -24.64
C ALA A 29 -20.62 -5.38 -23.67
N PRO A 30 -20.41 -5.49 -22.34
CA PRO A 30 -21.10 -4.63 -21.39
C PRO A 30 -20.82 -3.15 -21.65
N LEU A 31 -21.88 -2.33 -21.73
CA LEU A 31 -21.80 -0.88 -21.95
C LEU A 31 -21.34 -0.19 -20.66
N GLY A 32 -20.04 -0.12 -20.46
CA GLY A 32 -19.44 0.44 -19.25
C GLY A 32 -18.04 0.99 -19.47
N SER A 33 -17.61 1.88 -18.58
CA SER A 33 -16.34 2.60 -18.69
C SER A 33 -15.11 1.68 -18.77
N ARG A 34 -15.14 0.54 -18.06
CA ARG A 34 -14.07 -0.48 -18.10
C ARG A 34 -14.00 -1.18 -19.47
N SER A 35 -15.14 -1.59 -20.02
CA SER A 35 -15.22 -2.20 -21.35
C SER A 35 -14.78 -1.22 -22.44
N CYS A 36 -15.25 0.03 -22.38
CA CYS A 36 -14.81 1.10 -23.28
C CYS A 36 -13.30 1.28 -23.23
N ARG A 37 -12.72 1.37 -22.02
CA ARG A 37 -11.27 1.52 -21.85
C ARG A 37 -10.52 0.33 -22.48
N TYR A 38 -10.92 -0.89 -22.13
CA TYR A 38 -10.27 -2.10 -22.65
C TYR A 38 -10.31 -2.17 -24.18
N VAL A 39 -11.47 -1.94 -24.79
CA VAL A 39 -11.61 -1.98 -26.25
C VAL A 39 -10.85 -0.84 -26.91
N ARG A 40 -10.87 0.38 -26.36
CA ARG A 40 -10.07 1.50 -26.86
C ARG A 40 -8.58 1.20 -26.83
N ASP A 41 -8.08 0.68 -25.72
CA ASP A 41 -6.67 0.34 -25.57
C ASP A 41 -6.26 -0.79 -26.53
N ARG A 42 -7.18 -1.72 -26.82
CA ARG A 42 -6.98 -2.78 -27.82
C ARG A 42 -6.99 -2.26 -29.26
N LEU A 43 -7.90 -1.36 -29.62
CA LEU A 43 -7.94 -0.73 -30.94
C LEU A 43 -6.64 0.04 -31.20
N LYS A 44 -6.15 0.80 -30.21
CA LYS A 44 -4.84 1.47 -30.27
C LYS A 44 -3.68 0.50 -30.38
N HIS A 45 -3.71 -0.58 -29.61
CA HIS A 45 -2.65 -1.59 -29.64
C HIS A 45 -2.53 -2.28 -31.01
N TYR A 46 -3.64 -2.44 -31.73
CA TYR A 46 -3.66 -3.02 -33.06
C TYR A 46 -3.55 -2.00 -34.19
N ASP A 47 -3.38 -0.73 -33.87
CA ASP A 47 -3.32 0.38 -34.83
C ASP A 47 -4.52 0.40 -35.80
N ILE A 48 -5.70 0.11 -35.27
CA ILE A 48 -6.95 0.13 -36.04
C ILE A 48 -7.44 1.57 -36.13
N ASP A 49 -7.76 2.02 -37.34
CA ASP A 49 -8.30 3.37 -37.55
C ASP A 49 -9.67 3.53 -36.86
N THR A 50 -9.76 4.59 -36.06
CA THR A 50 -10.98 5.01 -35.36
C THR A 50 -11.23 6.51 -35.54
N SER A 51 -10.61 7.15 -36.54
CA SER A 51 -10.72 8.58 -36.81
C SER A 51 -12.15 9.01 -37.15
N HIS A 52 -12.92 8.10 -37.76
CA HIS A 52 -14.33 8.28 -38.09
C HIS A 52 -15.28 8.17 -36.89
N PHE A 53 -14.78 7.83 -35.70
CA PHE A 53 -15.64 7.65 -34.53
C PHE A 53 -16.16 8.99 -33.99
N VAL A 54 -17.47 9.10 -33.86
CA VAL A 54 -18.12 10.22 -33.16
C VAL A 54 -18.14 9.99 -31.65
N LYS A 55 -18.10 11.10 -30.89
CA LYS A 55 -18.22 11.05 -29.43
C LYS A 55 -19.64 10.69 -29.03
N GLU A 56 -19.83 9.45 -28.61
CA GLU A 56 -21.09 8.95 -28.03
C GLU A 56 -20.94 8.76 -26.52
N SER A 57 -21.89 9.29 -25.75
CA SER A 57 -21.95 9.08 -24.30
C SER A 57 -22.38 7.65 -24.00
N LEU A 58 -21.81 7.06 -22.94
CA LEU A 58 -22.34 5.80 -22.40
C LEU A 58 -23.79 6.00 -21.94
N PRO A 59 -24.64 4.97 -22.04
CA PRO A 59 -26.01 5.06 -21.52
C PRO A 59 -25.97 5.34 -20.02
N ASP A 60 -26.89 6.19 -19.56
CA ASP A 60 -27.03 6.48 -18.14
C ASP A 60 -27.37 5.20 -17.39
N ARG A 61 -26.59 4.93 -16.35
CA ARG A 61 -26.83 3.82 -15.44
C ARG A 61 -27.73 4.31 -14.32
N GLU A 62 -28.85 3.64 -14.13
CA GLU A 62 -29.73 3.90 -13.00
C GLU A 62 -28.96 3.78 -11.66
N HIS A 63 -29.05 4.80 -10.82
CA HIS A 63 -28.46 4.78 -9.49
C HIS A 63 -29.23 3.83 -8.59
N ARG A 64 -28.66 2.66 -8.32
CA ARG A 64 -29.28 1.65 -7.44
C ARG A 64 -28.85 1.82 -6.00
N SER A 65 -29.83 1.91 -5.10
CA SER A 65 -29.62 1.79 -3.66
C SER A 65 -29.92 0.37 -3.22
N TYR A 66 -29.11 -0.14 -2.29
CA TYR A 66 -29.26 -1.47 -1.71
C TYR A 66 -29.50 -1.31 -0.20
N PRO A 67 -30.75 -1.13 0.24
CA PRO A 67 -31.08 -1.03 1.67
C PRO A 67 -30.72 -2.33 2.39
N LYS A 68 -30.52 -2.23 3.72
CA LYS A 68 -30.01 -3.35 4.52
C LYS A 68 -30.97 -4.54 4.48
N GLU A 69 -32.27 -4.25 4.52
CA GLU A 69 -33.37 -5.20 4.58
C GLU A 69 -33.39 -6.08 3.33
N VAL A 70 -33.34 -5.44 2.15
CA VAL A 70 -33.31 -6.14 0.85
C VAL A 70 -32.06 -7.01 0.72
N LEU A 71 -30.89 -6.52 1.16
CA LEU A 71 -29.66 -7.32 1.13
C LEU A 71 -29.69 -8.50 2.10
N ALA A 72 -30.30 -8.33 3.28
CA ALA A 72 -30.43 -9.40 4.26
C ALA A 72 -31.41 -10.47 3.78
N GLU A 73 -32.55 -10.07 3.21
CA GLU A 73 -33.53 -10.98 2.63
C GLU A 73 -32.93 -11.75 1.44
N ALA A 74 -32.26 -11.06 0.52
CA ALA A 74 -31.61 -11.70 -0.62
C ALA A 74 -30.50 -12.65 -0.17
N ALA A 75 -29.73 -12.29 0.87
CA ALA A 75 -28.71 -13.18 1.42
C ALA A 75 -29.31 -14.44 2.06
N ALA A 76 -30.46 -14.33 2.75
CA ALA A 76 -31.12 -15.49 3.35
C ALA A 76 -31.62 -16.50 2.30
N HIS A 77 -32.05 -16.03 1.12
CA HIS A 77 -32.59 -16.87 0.04
C HIS A 77 -31.55 -17.29 -1.02
N SER A 78 -30.27 -17.03 -0.78
CA SER A 78 -29.21 -17.28 -1.76
C SER A 78 -28.01 -17.95 -1.13
N HIS A 79 -27.23 -18.67 -1.95
CA HIS A 79 -25.96 -19.28 -1.58
C HIS A 79 -24.76 -18.60 -2.27
N SER A 80 -25.00 -17.52 -3.01
CA SER A 80 -23.95 -16.71 -3.63
C SER A 80 -24.41 -15.28 -3.87
N ILE A 81 -23.46 -14.33 -4.00
CA ILE A 81 -23.81 -12.94 -4.39
C ILE A 81 -24.44 -12.92 -5.79
N ARG A 82 -24.11 -13.87 -6.66
CA ARG A 82 -24.74 -13.98 -7.98
C ARG A 82 -26.23 -14.30 -7.85
N GLU A 83 -26.57 -15.32 -7.08
CA GLU A 83 -27.96 -15.70 -6.79
C GLU A 83 -28.71 -14.57 -6.10
N MET A 84 -28.06 -13.80 -5.21
CA MET A 84 -28.70 -12.62 -4.61
C MET A 84 -29.17 -11.63 -5.69
N PHE A 85 -28.35 -11.39 -6.72
CA PHE A 85 -28.74 -10.51 -7.83
C PHE A 85 -29.89 -11.10 -8.63
N GLU A 86 -29.85 -12.41 -8.90
CA GLU A 86 -30.95 -13.12 -9.56
C GLU A 86 -32.26 -13.02 -8.74
N TYR A 87 -32.20 -13.18 -7.41
CA TYR A 87 -33.32 -12.99 -6.48
C TYR A 87 -33.85 -11.55 -6.47
N MET A 88 -32.96 -10.56 -6.49
CA MET A 88 -33.33 -9.13 -6.58
C MET A 88 -33.82 -8.72 -7.98
N GLY A 89 -33.92 -9.66 -8.94
CA GLY A 89 -34.33 -9.38 -10.33
C GLY A 89 -33.29 -8.60 -11.15
N LEU A 90 -32.01 -8.64 -10.74
CA LEU A 90 -30.92 -7.90 -11.36
C LEU A 90 -30.03 -8.83 -12.21
N PRO A 91 -29.59 -8.38 -13.40
CA PRO A 91 -28.74 -9.19 -14.26
C PRO A 91 -27.34 -9.40 -13.65
N PRO A 92 -26.85 -10.66 -13.58
CA PRO A 92 -25.57 -10.99 -12.92
C PRO A 92 -24.33 -10.48 -13.67
N SER A 93 -24.47 -9.99 -14.91
CA SER A 93 -23.38 -9.54 -15.78
C SER A 93 -22.88 -8.11 -15.51
N ASP A 94 -23.73 -7.23 -14.98
CA ASP A 94 -23.39 -5.82 -14.67
C ASP A 94 -23.18 -5.58 -13.16
N SER A 95 -23.02 -6.66 -12.40
CA SER A 95 -23.08 -6.66 -10.95
C SER A 95 -21.77 -6.20 -10.28
N PRO A 96 -21.79 -5.21 -9.37
CA PRO A 96 -20.61 -4.80 -8.62
C PRO A 96 -20.38 -5.73 -7.42
N TYR A 97 -20.00 -6.99 -7.68
CA TYR A 97 -19.80 -8.03 -6.66
C TYR A 97 -18.92 -7.60 -5.48
N SER A 98 -17.87 -6.81 -5.73
CA SER A 98 -16.98 -6.32 -4.68
C SER A 98 -17.65 -5.28 -3.78
N TYR A 99 -18.50 -4.42 -4.34
CA TYR A 99 -19.23 -3.39 -3.60
C TYR A 99 -20.27 -4.03 -2.69
N ILE A 100 -21.09 -4.94 -3.23
CA ILE A 100 -22.12 -5.64 -2.44
C ILE A 100 -21.48 -6.46 -1.35
N ARG A 101 -20.39 -7.18 -1.63
CA ARG A 101 -19.64 -7.89 -0.59
C ARG A 101 -19.18 -6.97 0.54
N GLY A 102 -18.53 -5.86 0.20
CA GLY A 102 -18.08 -4.91 1.21
C GLY A 102 -19.23 -4.22 1.96
N ARG A 103 -20.43 -4.17 1.38
CA ARG A 103 -21.65 -3.65 2.03
C ARG A 103 -22.26 -4.68 2.97
N LEU A 104 -22.31 -5.96 2.58
CA LEU A 104 -22.72 -7.09 3.43
C LEU A 104 -21.85 -7.17 4.69
N ASP A 105 -20.52 -7.12 4.51
CA ASP A 105 -19.55 -7.13 5.61
C ASP A 105 -19.78 -5.97 6.58
N ARG A 106 -19.96 -4.74 6.05
CA ARG A 106 -20.19 -3.52 6.85
C ARG A 106 -21.53 -3.53 7.59
N LEU A 107 -22.54 -4.18 7.04
CA LEU A 107 -23.88 -4.27 7.62
C LEU A 107 -24.04 -5.48 8.56
N GLY A 108 -23.03 -6.34 8.66
CA GLY A 108 -23.05 -7.54 9.49
C GLY A 108 -24.09 -8.57 9.03
N ILE A 109 -24.37 -8.63 7.72
CA ILE A 109 -25.32 -9.61 7.17
C ILE A 109 -24.62 -10.97 7.08
N ASP A 110 -25.22 -11.99 7.69
CA ASP A 110 -24.66 -13.33 7.65
C ASP A 110 -24.66 -13.89 6.22
N THR A 111 -23.48 -14.32 5.78
CA THR A 111 -23.26 -14.99 4.49
C THR A 111 -22.41 -16.25 4.67
N SER A 112 -22.36 -16.77 5.90
CA SER A 112 -21.61 -17.97 6.27
C SER A 112 -22.10 -19.24 5.59
N HIS A 113 -23.32 -19.25 5.05
CA HIS A 113 -23.91 -20.34 4.27
C HIS A 113 -23.61 -20.25 2.76
N PHE A 114 -22.96 -19.18 2.28
CA PHE A 114 -22.65 -19.04 0.86
C PHE A 114 -21.62 -20.09 0.42
N THR A 115 -21.94 -20.83 -0.63
CA THR A 115 -21.11 -21.90 -1.20
C THR A 115 -20.07 -21.35 -2.18
N SER A 116 -20.35 -20.20 -2.79
CA SER A 116 -19.43 -19.52 -3.70
C SER A 116 -19.41 -18.02 -3.46
N GLY A 117 -18.33 -17.35 -3.87
CA GLY A 117 -18.21 -15.91 -3.71
C GLY A 117 -17.95 -15.44 -2.27
N ARG A 118 -17.49 -16.31 -1.35
CA ARG A 118 -16.76 -15.84 -0.18
C ARG A 118 -15.50 -15.09 -0.64
N ARG A 119 -15.10 -14.04 0.08
CA ARG A 119 -13.82 -13.36 -0.22
C ARG A 119 -12.65 -14.35 -0.16
N HIS A 120 -12.79 -15.31 0.74
CA HIS A 120 -11.80 -16.31 1.10
C HIS A 120 -12.50 -17.63 1.39
N GLY A 121 -11.94 -18.75 0.92
CA GLY A 121 -12.44 -20.08 1.26
C GLY A 121 -12.21 -20.44 2.73
N ALA A 122 -12.68 -21.62 3.12
CA ALA A 122 -12.35 -22.21 4.42
C ALA A 122 -10.82 -22.31 4.62
N PRO A 123 -10.34 -22.32 5.88
CA PRO A 123 -8.91 -22.47 6.16
C PRO A 123 -8.32 -23.65 5.39
N SER A 124 -7.18 -23.40 4.76
CA SER A 124 -6.56 -24.40 3.86
C SER A 124 -5.78 -25.44 4.66
N THR A 125 -5.34 -25.09 5.86
CA THR A 125 -4.57 -25.96 6.74
C THR A 125 -5.48 -26.51 7.85
N PRO A 126 -5.45 -27.83 8.10
CA PRO A 126 -6.19 -28.43 9.22
C PRO A 126 -5.81 -27.79 10.56
N ARG A 127 -6.82 -27.52 11.42
CA ARG A 127 -6.64 -26.84 12.72
C ARG A 127 -5.51 -27.44 13.55
N ARG A 128 -5.47 -28.77 13.68
CA ARG A 128 -4.44 -29.47 14.47
C ARG A 128 -3.03 -29.15 13.97
N GLN A 129 -2.81 -29.28 12.66
CA GLN A 129 -1.50 -29.04 12.05
C GLN A 129 -1.07 -27.57 12.20
N LEU A 130 -1.99 -26.64 12.00
CA LEU A 130 -1.71 -25.21 12.18
C LEU A 130 -1.39 -24.89 13.64
N THR A 131 -2.13 -25.47 14.59
CA THR A 131 -1.91 -25.26 16.03
C THR A 131 -0.51 -25.70 16.44
N THR A 132 -0.09 -26.92 16.05
CA THR A 132 1.26 -27.41 16.31
C THR A 132 2.32 -26.49 15.73
N ALA A 133 2.18 -26.09 14.47
CA ALA A 133 3.16 -25.22 13.81
C ALA A 133 3.25 -23.83 14.45
N VAL A 134 2.14 -23.26 14.93
CA VAL A 134 2.11 -21.97 15.64
C VAL A 134 2.79 -22.06 16.99
N VAL A 135 2.57 -23.14 17.76
CA VAL A 135 3.19 -23.33 19.08
C VAL A 135 4.70 -23.52 18.96
N GLU A 136 5.17 -24.28 17.95
CA GLU A 136 6.59 -24.58 17.75
C GLU A 136 7.38 -23.42 17.14
N SER A 137 6.70 -22.39 16.63
CA SER A 137 7.34 -21.28 15.89
C SER A 137 7.32 -19.98 16.68
N GLN A 138 8.33 -19.14 16.42
CA GLN A 138 8.45 -17.79 16.98
C GLN A 138 8.13 -16.69 15.96
N SER A 139 7.67 -17.06 14.76
CA SER A 139 7.32 -16.14 13.68
C SER A 139 6.43 -16.81 12.62
N LEU A 140 5.70 -16.01 11.83
CA LEU A 140 4.93 -16.50 10.68
C LEU A 140 5.79 -17.23 9.65
N ALA A 141 7.03 -16.79 9.44
CA ALA A 141 7.97 -17.46 8.55
C ALA A 141 8.35 -18.85 9.08
N GLY A 142 8.54 -18.97 10.41
CA GLY A 142 8.74 -20.25 11.09
C GLY A 142 7.55 -21.19 10.88
N VAL A 143 6.32 -20.69 11.05
CA VAL A 143 5.10 -21.47 10.83
C VAL A 143 5.02 -21.98 9.40
N LEU A 144 5.25 -21.12 8.41
CA LEU A 144 5.26 -21.53 7.00
C LEU A 144 6.34 -22.56 6.71
N LYS A 145 7.53 -22.43 7.32
CA LYS A 145 8.62 -23.41 7.20
C LYS A 145 8.21 -24.77 7.77
N THR A 146 7.63 -24.82 8.97
CA THR A 146 7.14 -26.06 9.60
C THR A 146 6.02 -26.71 8.78
N LEU A 147 5.18 -25.91 8.13
CA LEU A 147 4.12 -26.37 7.23
C LEU A 147 4.63 -26.74 5.81
N GLY A 148 5.92 -26.58 5.51
CA GLY A 148 6.49 -26.84 4.18
C GLY A 148 5.98 -25.89 3.09
N GLN A 149 5.51 -24.69 3.48
CA GLN A 149 4.93 -23.71 2.57
C GLN A 149 5.94 -22.62 2.18
N VAL A 150 5.83 -22.13 0.95
CA VAL A 150 6.67 -21.04 0.46
C VAL A 150 6.29 -19.74 1.16
N ASP A 151 7.31 -18.99 1.58
CA ASP A 151 7.13 -17.75 2.31
C ASP A 151 6.97 -16.53 1.39
N ASN A 152 5.72 -16.16 1.07
CA ASN A 152 5.39 -15.01 0.23
C ASN A 152 4.21 -14.21 0.80
N GLY A 153 3.89 -13.05 0.21
CA GLY A 153 2.84 -12.17 0.73
C GLY A 153 1.45 -12.82 0.75
N GLY A 154 1.13 -13.62 -0.29
CA GLY A 154 -0.16 -14.31 -0.38
C GLY A 154 -0.30 -15.46 0.61
N THR A 155 0.75 -16.26 0.82
CA THR A 155 0.75 -17.36 1.81
C THR A 155 0.73 -16.83 3.22
N ARG A 156 1.50 -15.77 3.54
CA ARG A 156 1.43 -15.08 4.84
C ARG A 156 0.03 -14.52 5.12
N ALA A 157 -0.61 -13.89 4.14
CA ALA A 157 -1.96 -13.34 4.31
C ALA A 157 -3.02 -14.42 4.48
N ARG A 158 -2.84 -15.60 3.87
CA ARG A 158 -3.68 -16.78 4.12
C ARG A 158 -3.47 -17.31 5.52
N LEU A 159 -2.22 -17.53 5.91
CA LEU A 159 -1.85 -18.04 7.23
C LEU A 159 -2.44 -17.19 8.36
N LYS A 160 -2.32 -15.85 8.29
CA LYS A 160 -2.91 -14.95 9.28
C LYS A 160 -4.42 -15.13 9.43
N ARG A 161 -5.13 -15.29 8.31
CA ARG A 161 -6.58 -15.52 8.31
C ARG A 161 -6.93 -16.87 8.91
N ASP A 162 -6.16 -17.92 8.59
CA ASP A 162 -6.39 -19.26 9.14
C ASP A 162 -6.14 -19.27 10.66
N ILE A 163 -5.11 -18.57 11.14
CA ILE A 163 -4.81 -18.36 12.57
C ILE A 163 -5.97 -17.64 13.28
N GLU A 164 -6.45 -16.54 12.71
CA GLU A 164 -7.56 -15.74 13.25
C GLU A 164 -8.87 -16.54 13.26
N ALA A 165 -9.19 -17.24 12.17
CA ALA A 165 -10.37 -18.08 12.06
C ALA A 165 -10.40 -19.20 13.12
N TYR A 166 -9.22 -19.69 13.52
CA TYR A 166 -9.10 -20.68 14.57
C TYR A 166 -8.91 -20.09 15.98
N GLY A 167 -8.75 -18.77 16.11
CA GLY A 167 -8.52 -18.09 17.39
C GLY A 167 -7.20 -18.51 18.06
N LEU A 168 -6.16 -18.75 17.28
CA LEU A 168 -4.84 -19.14 17.81
C LEU A 168 -4.05 -17.89 18.24
N SER A 169 -3.50 -17.88 19.45
CA SER A 169 -2.62 -16.79 19.89
C SER A 169 -1.27 -16.84 19.16
N THR A 170 -0.77 -15.65 18.80
CA THR A 170 0.57 -15.44 18.22
C THR A 170 1.39 -14.46 19.04
N ASP A 171 1.03 -14.24 20.31
CA ASP A 171 1.64 -13.21 21.16
C ASP A 171 3.11 -13.51 21.48
N HIS A 172 3.50 -14.78 21.46
CA HIS A 172 4.88 -15.22 21.60
C HIS A 172 5.74 -14.95 20.37
N PHE A 173 5.17 -14.52 19.24
CA PHE A 173 5.98 -14.24 18.05
C PHE A 173 6.84 -12.99 18.25
N SER A 174 8.16 -13.15 18.15
CA SER A 174 9.13 -12.08 18.38
C SER A 174 9.15 -11.00 17.29
N GLY A 175 8.64 -11.31 16.10
CA GLY A 175 8.45 -10.36 15.00
C GLY A 175 9.73 -9.55 14.67
N GLN A 176 9.58 -8.23 14.49
CA GLN A 176 10.71 -7.30 14.29
C GLN A 176 11.48 -7.01 15.60
N GLY A 177 11.00 -7.50 16.74
CA GLY A 177 11.59 -7.31 18.06
C GLY A 177 12.79 -8.23 18.34
N HIS A 178 13.05 -9.25 17.51
CA HIS A 178 14.20 -10.15 17.69
C HIS A 178 15.55 -9.41 17.70
N ALA A 179 15.64 -8.25 17.05
CA ALA A 179 16.83 -7.40 17.05
C ALA A 179 16.68 -6.13 17.90
N ALA A 180 15.60 -6.00 18.68
CA ALA A 180 15.37 -4.83 19.51
C ALA A 180 16.49 -4.69 20.55
N GLY A 181 17.17 -3.54 20.57
CA GLY A 181 18.29 -3.25 21.45
C GLY A 181 19.66 -3.73 20.94
N ALA A 182 19.72 -4.58 19.91
CA ALA A 182 20.97 -4.96 19.28
C ALA A 182 21.46 -3.84 18.34
N ARG A 183 22.74 -3.46 18.47
CA ARG A 183 23.39 -2.54 17.52
C ARG A 183 23.79 -3.33 16.27
N SER A 184 23.49 -2.80 15.09
CA SER A 184 23.98 -3.40 13.84
C SER A 184 25.51 -3.49 13.86
N PRO A 185 26.11 -4.62 13.47
CA PRO A 185 27.56 -4.76 13.39
C PRO A 185 28.18 -3.82 12.35
N TYR A 186 27.40 -3.35 11.38
CA TYR A 186 27.83 -2.40 10.34
C TYR A 186 27.57 -0.94 10.73
N ARG A 187 27.15 -0.66 11.97
CA ARG A 187 26.90 0.70 12.44
C ARG A 187 28.22 1.43 12.63
N LYS A 188 28.47 2.46 11.81
CA LYS A 188 29.58 3.40 12.02
C LYS A 188 29.54 4.04 13.40
N THR A 189 30.69 4.12 14.05
CA THR A 189 30.92 4.81 15.32
C THR A 189 30.80 6.32 15.16
N ALA A 190 30.68 7.05 16.27
CA ALA A 190 30.70 8.51 16.25
C ALA A 190 32.03 9.05 15.71
N ALA A 191 33.16 8.42 16.05
CA ALA A 191 34.48 8.82 15.57
C ALA A 191 34.62 8.71 14.05
N GLU A 192 34.06 7.68 13.43
CA GLU A 192 34.05 7.50 11.96
C GLU A 192 33.12 8.49 11.24
N ILE A 193 32.22 9.15 11.96
CA ILE A 193 31.27 10.12 11.41
C ILE A 193 31.75 11.56 11.64
N LEU A 194 32.26 11.85 12.84
CA LEU A 194 32.64 13.18 13.31
C LEU A 194 34.07 13.55 12.89
N LEU A 195 34.36 13.41 11.60
CA LEU A 195 35.64 13.70 10.99
C LEU A 195 35.46 14.62 9.78
N ARG A 196 36.56 15.20 9.31
CA ARG A 196 36.57 15.95 8.07
C ARG A 196 36.66 14.98 6.88
N LEU A 197 35.70 15.06 5.98
CA LEU A 197 35.69 14.27 4.75
C LEU A 197 36.64 14.88 3.70
N GLU A 198 37.12 14.04 2.79
CA GLU A 198 37.94 14.47 1.66
C GLU A 198 37.13 15.32 0.67
N SER A 199 37.84 16.21 -0.04
CA SER A 199 37.25 17.04 -1.10
C SER A 199 36.60 16.17 -2.17
N GLY A 200 35.29 16.37 -2.40
CA GLY A 200 34.51 15.59 -3.37
C GLY A 200 33.69 14.44 -2.76
N ALA A 201 33.87 14.15 -1.47
CA ALA A 201 33.03 13.16 -0.78
C ALA A 201 31.55 13.59 -0.74
N SER A 202 30.66 12.59 -0.69
CA SER A 202 29.25 12.84 -0.43
C SER A 202 29.02 13.33 1.00
N ARG A 203 28.11 14.30 1.16
CA ARG A 203 27.74 14.84 2.47
C ARG A 203 27.19 13.72 3.38
N THR A 204 27.64 13.69 4.63
CA THR A 204 27.07 12.81 5.66
C THR A 204 25.59 13.13 5.86
N PRO A 205 24.68 12.14 5.78
CA PRO A 205 23.27 12.35 6.06
C PRO A 205 23.05 12.90 7.47
N THR A 206 22.13 13.87 7.62
CA THR A 206 21.84 14.53 8.92
C THR A 206 21.46 13.54 10.02
N ALA A 207 20.77 12.44 9.68
CA ALA A 207 20.43 11.39 10.64
C ALA A 207 21.66 10.71 11.26
N HIS A 208 22.74 10.54 10.48
CA HIS A 208 23.99 9.98 10.99
C HIS A 208 24.74 10.97 11.87
N LEU A 209 24.75 12.26 11.50
CA LEU A 209 25.33 13.32 12.32
C LEU A 209 24.60 13.44 13.66
N ARG A 210 23.26 13.54 13.64
CA ARG A 210 22.45 13.59 14.87
C ARG A 210 22.76 12.42 15.79
N ARG A 211 22.74 11.20 15.25
CA ARG A 211 23.10 9.98 15.99
C ARG A 211 24.51 10.04 16.58
N ALA A 212 25.50 10.51 15.80
CA ALA A 212 26.88 10.59 16.27
C ALA A 212 27.05 11.65 17.37
N LEU A 213 26.34 12.78 17.28
CA LEU A 213 26.29 13.82 18.30
C LEU A 213 25.62 13.31 19.59
N ASP A 214 24.55 12.52 19.46
CA ASP A 214 23.89 11.86 20.59
C ASP A 214 24.82 10.82 21.25
N ASP A 215 25.55 10.03 20.45
CA ASP A 215 26.52 9.04 20.93
C ASP A 215 27.64 9.70 21.78
N VAL A 216 28.03 10.95 21.48
CA VAL A 216 28.99 11.75 22.27
C VAL A 216 28.34 12.68 23.30
N ARG A 217 27.01 12.58 23.48
CA ARG A 217 26.22 13.36 24.45
C ARG A 217 26.32 14.87 24.27
N LEU A 218 26.38 15.36 23.04
CA LEU A 218 26.28 16.79 22.78
C LEU A 218 24.89 17.29 23.23
N PRO A 219 24.80 18.34 24.08
CA PRO A 219 23.51 18.86 24.53
C PRO A 219 22.61 19.28 23.36
N HIS A 220 21.35 18.82 23.38
CA HIS A 220 20.36 19.14 22.35
C HIS A 220 19.69 20.49 22.63
N THR A 221 20.52 21.54 22.63
CA THR A 221 20.14 22.93 22.90
C THR A 221 20.74 23.85 21.85
N CYS A 222 20.02 24.91 21.49
CA CYS A 222 20.51 25.94 20.59
C CYS A 222 21.77 26.59 21.16
N ALA A 223 22.87 26.56 20.41
CA ALA A 223 24.13 27.16 20.83
C ALA A 223 24.12 28.71 20.88
N ILE A 224 23.09 29.36 20.33
CA ILE A 224 22.97 30.83 20.33
C ILE A 224 22.04 31.31 21.45
N CYS A 225 20.81 30.79 21.52
CA CYS A 225 19.80 31.28 22.47
C CYS A 225 19.49 30.31 23.62
N GLY A 226 20.10 29.13 23.64
CA GLY A 226 19.87 28.12 24.69
C GLY A 226 18.53 27.38 24.59
N THR A 227 17.63 27.71 23.65
CA THR A 227 16.36 27.00 23.47
C THR A 227 16.60 25.50 23.28
N GLY A 228 15.93 24.67 24.08
CA GLY A 228 15.97 23.22 23.95
C GLY A 228 15.15 22.67 22.79
N ASP A 229 14.80 21.40 22.86
CA ASP A 229 14.01 20.68 21.85
C ASP A 229 12.50 20.73 22.09
N THR A 230 12.04 21.67 22.92
CA THR A 230 10.62 21.90 23.21
C THR A 230 10.29 23.39 23.06
N TRP A 231 9.22 23.67 22.33
CA TRP A 231 8.69 25.01 22.12
C TRP A 231 7.16 24.99 22.26
N ARG A 232 6.62 25.82 23.17
CA ARG A 232 5.17 25.88 23.48
C ARG A 232 4.54 24.50 23.70
N GLY A 233 5.20 23.66 24.50
CA GLY A 233 4.75 22.30 24.82
C GLY A 233 4.85 21.28 23.68
N ASN A 234 5.36 21.67 22.51
CA ASN A 234 5.54 20.80 21.36
C ASN A 234 7.02 20.57 21.07
N ARG A 235 7.35 19.43 20.45
CA ARG A 235 8.72 19.11 20.05
C ARG A 235 9.23 20.11 19.01
N LEU A 236 10.35 20.75 19.30
CA LEU A 236 11.12 21.58 18.38
C LEU A 236 12.28 20.76 17.83
N VAL A 237 12.38 20.68 16.51
CA VAL A 237 13.53 20.04 15.86
C VAL A 237 14.65 21.06 15.74
N LEU A 238 15.74 20.85 16.49
CA LEU A 238 16.97 21.60 16.30
C LEU A 238 17.70 21.14 15.04
N GLU A 239 18.28 22.10 14.34
CA GLU A 239 19.01 21.93 13.10
C GLU A 239 20.51 21.83 13.41
N ILE A 240 21.24 21.02 12.62
CA ILE A 240 22.70 20.90 12.75
C ILE A 240 23.33 21.92 11.81
N ASP A 241 24.09 22.84 12.38
CA ASP A 241 24.84 23.88 11.68
C ASP A 241 26.33 23.58 11.72
N HIS A 242 27.00 23.87 10.61
CA HIS A 242 28.46 23.84 10.47
C HIS A 242 28.98 25.26 10.67
N ILE A 243 29.75 25.51 11.73
CA ILE A 243 30.21 26.86 12.11
C ILE A 243 30.98 27.54 10.98
N ASN A 244 31.81 26.80 10.25
CA ASN A 244 32.56 27.29 9.10
C ASN A 244 31.77 27.27 7.77
N GLY A 245 30.55 26.71 7.73
CA GLY A 245 29.75 26.52 6.52
C GLY A 245 30.20 25.38 5.61
N ASP A 246 31.29 24.67 5.92
CA ASP A 246 31.78 23.52 5.16
C ASP A 246 31.03 22.24 5.56
N ARG A 247 30.11 21.81 4.68
CA ARG A 247 29.32 20.58 4.82
C ARG A 247 30.14 19.28 4.88
N LEU A 248 31.44 19.31 4.56
CA LEU A 248 32.34 18.16 4.64
C LEU A 248 33.12 18.11 5.95
N ASP A 249 33.12 19.19 6.73
CA ASP A 249 33.82 19.26 8.01
C ASP A 249 32.91 18.88 9.18
N ASN A 250 32.72 17.58 9.40
CA ASN A 250 31.85 17.06 10.47
C ASN A 250 32.57 16.94 11.82
N ARG A 251 33.74 17.54 11.99
CA ARG A 251 34.45 17.50 13.28
C ARG A 251 33.56 18.10 14.38
N LEU A 252 33.56 17.49 15.55
CA LEU A 252 32.66 17.85 16.65
C LEU A 252 32.71 19.34 17.00
N ASN A 253 33.90 19.94 16.99
CA ASN A 253 34.09 21.36 17.28
C ASN A 253 33.52 22.32 16.21
N ASN A 254 33.20 21.81 15.01
CA ASN A 254 32.61 22.58 13.92
C ASN A 254 31.08 22.40 13.84
N LEU A 255 30.51 21.45 14.58
CA LEU A 255 29.08 21.18 14.58
C LEU A 255 28.40 21.81 15.80
N ARG A 256 27.21 22.37 15.61
CA ARG A 256 26.36 22.84 16.70
C ARG A 256 24.88 22.65 16.37
N TYR A 257 24.06 22.54 17.41
CA TYR A 257 22.61 22.61 17.26
C TYR A 257 22.16 24.07 17.29
N LEU A 258 21.27 24.44 16.37
CA LEU A 258 20.59 25.73 16.35
C LEU A 258 19.07 25.53 16.25
N CYS A 259 18.29 26.40 16.90
CA CYS A 259 16.86 26.45 16.62
C CYS A 259 16.62 27.07 15.23
N PRO A 260 15.49 26.78 14.56
CA PRO A 260 15.22 27.30 13.22
C PRO A 260 15.30 28.83 13.11
N SER A 261 14.93 29.55 14.18
CA SER A 261 15.00 31.00 14.23
C SER A 261 16.41 31.55 14.33
N CYS A 262 17.33 30.88 15.05
CA CYS A 262 18.72 31.30 15.13
C CYS A 262 19.51 30.84 13.90
N HIS A 263 19.20 29.65 13.37
CA HIS A 263 19.85 29.16 12.16
C HIS A 263 19.54 30.04 10.95
N SER A 264 18.30 30.54 10.81
CA SER A 264 17.93 31.44 9.70
C SER A 264 18.70 32.77 9.66
N GLN A 265 19.33 33.14 10.78
CA GLN A 265 20.13 34.35 10.93
C GLN A 265 21.63 34.12 10.67
N THR A 266 22.08 32.87 10.45
CA THR A 266 23.49 32.62 10.14
C THR A 266 23.83 33.09 8.73
N ALA A 267 25.07 33.52 8.53
CA ALA A 267 25.55 33.96 7.21
C ALA A 267 25.53 32.84 6.16
N THR A 268 25.57 31.58 6.59
CA THR A 268 25.61 30.37 5.75
C THR A 268 24.24 29.75 5.51
N PHE A 269 23.17 30.33 6.06
CA PHE A 269 21.81 29.80 5.94
C PHE A 269 21.34 29.78 4.48
N ALA A 270 20.71 28.67 4.08
CA ALA A 270 20.10 28.51 2.74
C ALA A 270 21.03 28.86 1.56
N ASN A 271 22.32 28.53 1.66
CA ASN A 271 23.35 28.87 0.67
C ASN A 271 23.53 30.38 0.43
N ARG A 272 23.19 31.24 1.41
CA ARG A 272 23.65 32.63 1.38
C ARG A 272 25.18 32.61 1.36
N SER A 273 25.75 33.24 0.33
CA SER A 273 27.19 33.43 0.23
C SER A 273 27.64 34.32 1.39
N ARG A 274 28.77 33.97 2.01
CA ARG A 274 29.51 34.90 2.87
C ARG A 274 30.11 36.02 2.04
#